data_AF-D0LGL8-F1
#
_entry.id   AF-D0LGL8-F1
#
_cell.length_a   1.000
_cell.length_b   1.000
_cell.length_c   1.000
_cell.angle_alpha   90.00
_cell.angle_beta   90.00
_cell.angle_gamma   90.00
#
_symmetry.space_group_name_H-M   'P 1'
#
loop_
_entity.id
_entity.type
_entity.pdbx_description
1 polymer ?
#
loop_
_entity_poly.entity_id
_entity_poly.type
_entity_poly.pdbx_seq_one_letter_code
_entity_poly.pdbx_strand_id
1 'polypeptide(L)' 'MSSAVGRVSFTEDRAFNGVKVFSATMVSDREQLGDKITNWIQSNDHCEVREIVVTQSSDEAFHCIAITVFYWEK' A
#
# COMPACT_ATOMS: atom_id res chain seq x y z
N MET A 1 2.91 17.92 -36.63
CA MET A 1 2.34 16.95 -35.68
C MET A 1 3.44 16.59 -34.69
N SER A 2 3.31 16.97 -33.42
CA SER A 2 4.34 16.72 -32.40
C SER A 2 4.16 15.29 -31.85
N SER A 3 5.14 14.43 -32.08
CA SER A 3 5.17 13.07 -31.53
C SER A 3 5.72 13.13 -30.10
N ALA A 4 4.87 12.91 -29.11
CA ALA A 4 5.33 12.74 -27.73
C ALA A 4 5.94 11.35 -27.57
N VAL A 5 7.25 11.30 -27.25
CA VAL A 5 7.94 10.07 -26.86
C VAL A 5 7.81 9.92 -25.35
N GLY A 6 7.06 8.91 -24.90
CA GLY A 6 7.01 8.52 -23.49
C GLY A 6 8.08 7.49 -23.18
N ARG A 7 8.82 7.65 -22.09
CA ARG A 7 9.79 6.66 -21.60
C ARG A 7 9.14 5.82 -20.50
N VAL A 8 8.98 4.52 -20.73
CA VAL A 8 8.55 3.57 -19.70
C VAL A 8 9.79 3.06 -18.98
N SER A 9 9.84 3.22 -17.67
CA SER A 9 10.87 2.62 -16.80
C SER A 9 10.25 1.51 -15.98
N PHE A 10 10.69 0.28 -16.22
CA PHE A 10 10.40 -0.85 -15.34
C PHE A 10 11.45 -0.86 -14.24
N THR A 11 11.05 -0.68 -12.99
CA THR A 11 11.95 -0.85 -11.85
C THR A 11 11.92 -2.33 -11.47
N GLU A 12 12.90 -3.10 -11.95
CA GLU A 12 13.03 -4.53 -11.63
C GLU A 12 13.23 -4.79 -10.12
N ASP A 13 13.68 -3.79 -9.36
CA ASP A 13 13.94 -3.85 -7.91
C ASP A 13 12.68 -3.90 -7.01
N ARG A 14 11.48 -3.95 -7.58
CA ARG A 14 10.22 -4.04 -6.81
C ARG A 14 9.48 -5.36 -6.97
N ALA A 15 10.21 -6.45 -7.22
CA ALA A 15 9.61 -7.77 -7.25
C ALA A 15 8.89 -8.07 -5.92
N PHE A 16 7.59 -8.33 -6.00
CA PHE A 16 6.76 -8.80 -4.90
C PHE A 16 6.00 -10.04 -5.36
N ASN A 17 5.69 -10.95 -4.43
CA ASN A 17 4.85 -12.11 -4.69
C ASN A 17 3.57 -12.10 -3.84
N GLY A 18 3.44 -11.12 -2.92
CA GLY A 18 2.31 -10.96 -2.04
C GLY A 18 1.88 -9.50 -1.87
N VAL A 19 0.59 -9.33 -1.54
CA VAL A 19 0.00 -8.03 -1.24
C VAL A 19 -0.96 -8.14 -0.05
N LYS A 20 -0.87 -7.18 0.85
CA LYS A 20 -1.80 -7.02 1.97
C LYS A 20 -2.37 -5.62 1.96
N VAL A 21 -3.70 -5.52 1.87
CA VAL A 21 -4.42 -4.24 1.87
C VAL A 21 -5.08 -4.05 3.23
N PHE A 22 -4.89 -2.86 3.80
CA PHE A 22 -5.60 -2.39 4.98
C PHE A 22 -6.38 -1.14 4.61
N SER A 23 -7.67 -1.07 4.94
CA SER A 23 -8.49 0.09 4.62
C SER A 23 -9.40 0.47 5.77
N ALA A 24 -9.69 1.76 5.88
CA ALA A 24 -10.68 2.28 6.81
C ALA A 24 -11.52 3.36 6.13
N THR A 25 -12.82 3.35 6.45
CA THR A 25 -13.79 4.36 6.05
C THR A 25 -14.31 5.17 7.25
N MET A 26 -14.20 4.61 8.46
CA MET A 26 -14.55 5.28 9.72
C MET A 26 -13.31 5.89 10.38
N VAL A 27 -13.49 7.05 11.03
CA VAL A 27 -12.42 7.78 11.72
C VAL A 27 -11.76 6.92 12.81
N SER A 28 -12.54 6.20 13.61
CA SER A 28 -12.02 5.34 14.67
C SER A 28 -11.15 4.18 14.15
N ASP A 29 -11.46 3.67 12.96
CA ASP A 29 -10.67 2.61 12.31
C ASP A 29 -9.39 3.15 11.68
N ARG A 30 -9.41 4.43 11.27
CA ARG A 30 -8.25 5.14 10.72
C ARG A 30 -7.14 5.30 11.76
N GLU A 31 -7.49 5.55 13.01
CA GLU A 31 -6.51 5.68 14.10
C GLU A 31 -5.81 4.34 14.39
N GLN A 32 -6.53 3.22 14.27
CA GLN A 32 -6.01 1.88 14.57
C GLN A 32 -5.26 1.23 13.40
N LEU A 33 -5.31 1.83 12.22
CA LEU A 33 -4.75 1.25 10.99
C LEU A 33 -3.23 1.03 11.10
N GLY A 34 -2.51 1.99 11.67
CA GLY A 34 -1.06 1.90 11.88
C GLY A 34 -0.67 0.74 12.79
N ASP A 35 -1.40 0.57 13.90
CA ASP A 35 -1.16 -0.54 14.84
C ASP A 35 -1.47 -1.89 14.20
N LYS A 36 -2.58 -1.99 13.45
CA LYS A 36 -2.93 -3.21 12.70
C LYS A 36 -1.85 -3.61 11.70
N ILE A 37 -1.29 -2.65 10.97
CA ILE A 37 -0.20 -2.89 10.01
C ILE A 37 1.07 -3.30 10.75
N THR A 38 1.45 -2.58 11.81
CA THR A 38 2.66 -2.87 12.59
C THR A 38 2.60 -4.27 13.20
N ASN A 39 1.47 -4.62 13.83
CA ASN A 39 1.25 -5.94 14.39
C ASN A 39 1.29 -7.03 13.31
N TRP A 40 0.73 -6.76 12.13
CA TRP A 40 0.80 -7.71 11.01
C TRP A 40 2.25 -7.90 10.55
N ILE A 41 3.02 -6.83 10.34
CA ILE A 41 4.44 -6.94 9.93
C ILE A 41 5.23 -7.75 10.98
N GLN A 42 5.07 -7.46 12.27
CA GLN A 42 5.74 -8.18 13.36
C GLN A 42 5.32 -9.65 13.49
N SER A 43 4.09 -10.00 13.09
CA SER A 43 3.61 -11.38 13.14
C SER A 43 3.99 -12.18 11.88
N ASN A 44 4.57 -11.52 10.86
CA ASN A 44 4.85 -12.11 9.57
C ASN A 44 6.33 -11.91 9.18
N ASP A 45 7.25 -12.35 10.04
CA ASP A 45 8.71 -12.24 9.83
C ASP A 45 9.24 -12.96 8.57
N HIS A 46 8.43 -13.86 8.00
CA HIS A 46 8.71 -14.54 6.73
C HIS A 46 8.40 -13.67 5.50
N CYS A 47 7.71 -12.54 5.70
CA CYS A 47 7.38 -11.57 4.67
C CYS A 47 8.35 -10.39 4.71
N GLU A 48 9.10 -10.18 3.63
CA GLU A 48 9.94 -9.00 3.45
C GLU A 48 9.13 -7.89 2.78
N VAL A 49 8.86 -6.79 3.50
CA VAL A 49 8.13 -5.64 2.95
C VAL A 49 8.96 -4.95 1.86
N ARG A 50 8.40 -4.85 0.66
CA ARG A 50 9.03 -4.27 -0.54
C ARG A 50 8.57 -2.83 -0.78
N GLU A 51 7.29 -2.59 -0.64
CA GLU A 51 6.69 -1.28 -0.89
C GLU A 51 5.43 -1.09 -0.04
N ILE A 52 5.19 0.15 0.38
CA ILE A 52 3.94 0.56 1.02
C ILE A 52 3.37 1.73 0.23
N VAL A 53 2.16 1.56 -0.29
CA VAL A 53 1.41 2.61 -0.99
C VAL A 53 0.25 3.05 -0.14
N VAL A 54 0.18 4.35 0.15
CA VAL A 54 -0.97 4.96 0.83
C VAL A 54 -1.84 5.65 -0.20
N THR A 55 -3.09 5.24 -0.30
CA THR A 55 -4.10 5.84 -1.15
C THR A 55 -5.17 6.47 -0.29
N GLN A 56 -5.47 7.72 -0.55
CA GLN A 56 -6.53 8.46 0.13
C GLN A 56 -7.56 8.89 -0.89
N SER A 57 -8.84 8.72 -0.55
CA SER A 57 -9.97 9.25 -1.31
C SER A 57 -10.87 9.99 -0.34
N SER A 58 -11.10 11.27 -0.60
CA SER A 58 -11.94 12.14 0.21
C SER A 58 -13.06 12.71 -0.65
N ASP A 59 -14.32 12.42 -0.30
CA ASP A 59 -15.46 13.25 -0.66
C ASP A 59 -15.96 14.02 0.57
N GLU A 60 -17.01 14.83 0.38
CA GLU A 60 -17.57 15.72 1.41
C GLU A 60 -18.16 14.96 2.63
N ALA A 61 -18.38 13.64 2.51
CA ALA A 61 -19.00 12.81 3.55
C ALA A 61 -18.12 11.64 4.04
N PHE A 62 -17.12 11.21 3.26
CA PHE A 62 -16.31 10.04 3.55
C PHE A 62 -14.84 10.25 3.17
N HIS A 63 -13.95 9.87 4.09
CA HIS A 63 -12.51 9.92 3.89
C HIS A 63 -11.95 8.49 4.01
N CYS A 64 -11.87 7.81 2.88
CA CYS A 64 -11.31 6.49 2.80
C CYS A 64 -9.78 6.59 2.80
N ILE A 65 -9.13 5.78 3.62
CA ILE A 65 -7.69 5.51 3.51
C ILE A 65 -7.49 4.03 3.23
N ALA A 66 -6.59 3.73 2.31
CA ALA A 66 -6.08 2.40 2.06
C ALA A 66 -4.56 2.42 2.13
N ILE A 67 -3.98 1.46 2.84
CA ILE A 67 -2.54 1.22 2.90
C ILE A 67 -2.31 -0.17 2.31
N THR A 68 -1.62 -0.21 1.19
CA THR A 68 -1.27 -1.44 0.47
C THR A 68 0.18 -1.76 0.73
N VAL A 69 0.44 -2.92 1.35
CA VAL A 69 1.77 -3.43 1.63
C VAL A 69 2.09 -4.53 0.63
N PHE A 70 3.06 -4.28 -0.23
CA PHE A 70 3.62 -5.28 -1.14
C PHE A 70 4.80 -5.96 -0.45
N TYR A 71 4.87 -7.27 -0.52
CA TYR A 71 5.89 -8.05 0.17
C TYR A 71 6.38 -9.24 -0.66
N TRP A 72 7.53 -9.76 -0.24
CA TRP A 72 8.08 -11.02 -0.71
C TRP A 72 8.01 -12.06 0.41
N GLU A 73 7.21 -13.10 0.22
CA GLU A 73 7.16 -14.29 1.06
C GLU A 73 8.32 -15.22 0.68
N LYS A 74 9.14 -15.60 1.67
CA LYS A 74 10.36 -16.42 1.48
C LYS A 74 10.08 -17.91 1.35
#